data_AF-A0AAW6RMU3-F1
#
_entry.id   AF-A0AAW6RMU3-F1
#
_cell.length_a   1.000
_cell.length_b   1.000
_cell.length_c   1.000
_cell.angle_alpha   90.00
_cell.angle_beta   90.00
_cell.angle_gamma   90.00
#
_symmetry.space_group_name_H-M   'P 1'
#
loop_
_entity.id
_entity.type
_entity.pdbx_description
1 polymer ?
#
loop_
_entity_poly.entity_id
_entity_poly.type
_entity_poly.pdbx_seq_one_letter_code
_entity_poly.pdbx_strand_id
1 'polypeptide(L)'
;MPRPPKAPAAPAPAPEVLPAVASRIEAAQDAALTAAETDDVFAAGIDVGRLEALDFVATVATSALLSIFENVKKSKAWKHLRHPQSGDGRHFSSLEEFCEIKLGKSYRRFRELAANRNLIGQQAFEQAERIGLRQVDYKAIRALPAPEQELVRRAVEESASRDEVLGLLQELAARSAQKEQELRAQVRQEQQERAATEQRLSVVRQQKEQAEEKAALIATLPPDEKLQQLRQEAAALAAQAEGLVLGSLRQALLALEDHAVSDGEGTAGSAAFMAGLLAQVQAQLDALRAEFGLPDAADADADAAWMPPAEVLAALGAGGDGRSIIDMGTDGGADGDADGDAPVSFQA
;
A
#
# COMPACT_ATOMS: atom_id res chain seq x y z
N MET A 1 -18.61 -114.61 4.89
CA MET A 1 -17.28 -114.26 5.45
C MET A 1 -16.75 -113.03 4.72
N PRO A 2 -16.05 -112.11 5.41
CA PRO A 2 -16.32 -110.67 5.33
C PRO A 2 -15.34 -109.86 4.45
N ARG A 3 -15.77 -108.62 4.16
CA ARG A 3 -15.14 -107.58 3.33
C ARG A 3 -13.64 -107.35 3.62
N PRO A 4 -12.80 -107.09 2.60
CA PRO A 4 -11.43 -106.63 2.80
C PRO A 4 -11.38 -105.22 3.45
N PRO A 5 -10.38 -104.93 4.29
CA PRO A 5 -10.26 -103.66 5.01
C PRO A 5 -9.85 -102.50 4.07
N LYS A 6 -10.43 -101.34 4.36
CA LYS A 6 -10.24 -100.05 3.66
C LYS A 6 -8.86 -99.47 3.98
N ALA A 7 -8.11 -99.05 2.95
CA ALA A 7 -6.82 -98.38 3.12
C ALA A 7 -6.97 -97.05 3.90
N PRO A 8 -5.97 -96.66 4.72
CA PRO A 8 -5.98 -95.39 5.44
C PRO A 8 -5.92 -94.22 4.47
N ALA A 9 -6.79 -93.23 4.67
CA ALA A 9 -6.80 -91.99 3.90
C ALA A 9 -5.50 -91.20 4.14
N ALA A 10 -4.91 -90.67 3.07
CA ALA A 10 -3.75 -89.80 3.13
C ALA A 10 -4.07 -88.55 4.00
N PRO A 11 -3.08 -87.99 4.73
CA PRO A 11 -3.28 -86.77 5.51
C PRO A 11 -3.73 -85.65 4.57
N ALA A 12 -4.75 -84.89 4.98
CA ALA A 12 -5.23 -83.72 4.24
C ALA A 12 -4.07 -82.74 4.00
N PRO A 13 -3.98 -82.10 2.81
CA PRO A 13 -2.95 -81.11 2.55
C PRO A 13 -3.10 -79.96 3.55
N ALA A 14 -1.97 -79.48 4.08
CA ALA A 14 -1.95 -78.33 4.95
C ALA A 14 -2.62 -77.13 4.25
N PRO A 15 -3.38 -76.28 4.97
CA PRO A 15 -4.07 -75.17 4.35
C PRO A 15 -3.06 -74.22 3.69
N GLU A 16 -3.14 -74.08 2.37
CA GLU A 16 -2.34 -73.12 1.61
C GLU A 16 -2.79 -71.70 1.95
N VAL A 17 -1.88 -70.91 2.52
CA VAL A 17 -2.13 -69.49 2.80
C VAL A 17 -2.14 -68.74 1.47
N LEU A 18 -3.21 -68.01 1.19
CA LEU A 18 -3.34 -67.23 -0.04
C LEU A 18 -2.17 -66.23 -0.17
N PRO A 19 -1.58 -66.04 -1.36
CA PRO A 19 -0.36 -65.23 -1.54
C PRO A 19 -0.52 -63.77 -1.11
N ALA A 20 -1.73 -63.20 -1.21
CA ALA A 20 -2.03 -61.86 -0.72
C ALA A 20 -2.05 -61.74 0.82
N VAL A 21 -2.32 -62.85 1.53
CA VAL A 21 -2.22 -62.91 2.98
C VAL A 21 -0.76 -63.08 3.39
N ALA A 22 0.01 -63.89 2.66
CA ALA A 22 1.46 -64.03 2.87
C ALA A 22 2.19 -62.70 2.72
N SER A 23 1.93 -61.94 1.64
CA SER A 23 2.58 -60.64 1.41
C SER A 23 2.23 -59.59 2.47
N ARG A 24 1.02 -59.65 3.05
CA ARG A 24 0.63 -58.76 4.16
C ARG A 24 1.29 -59.14 5.47
N ILE A 25 1.53 -60.44 5.70
CA ILE A 25 2.25 -60.92 6.88
C ILE A 25 3.72 -60.52 6.78
N GLU A 26 4.34 -60.67 5.61
CA GLU A 26 5.73 -60.24 5.37
C GLU A 26 5.87 -58.72 5.56
N ALA A 27 5.01 -57.91 4.94
CA ALA A 27 5.05 -56.45 5.12
C ALA A 27 4.81 -56.02 6.59
N ALA A 28 3.99 -56.75 7.34
CA ALA A 28 3.76 -56.49 8.76
C ALA A 28 4.95 -56.94 9.64
N GLN A 29 5.67 -57.98 9.24
CA GLN A 29 6.89 -58.45 9.90
C GLN A 29 8.08 -57.51 9.62
N ASP A 30 8.20 -57.01 8.39
CA ASP A 30 9.23 -56.04 8.00
C ASP A 30 9.00 -54.66 8.63
N ALA A 31 7.75 -54.29 8.93
CA ALA A 31 7.41 -53.07 9.64
C ALA A 31 7.44 -53.21 11.18
N ALA A 32 7.57 -54.43 11.70
CA ALA A 32 7.66 -54.67 13.14
C ALA A 32 9.08 -54.38 13.62
N LEU A 33 9.22 -53.49 14.60
CA LEU A 33 10.48 -53.30 15.30
C LEU A 33 10.93 -54.63 15.91
N THR A 34 12.20 -54.97 15.73
CA THR A 34 12.81 -56.07 16.45
C THR A 34 12.78 -55.81 17.96
N ALA A 35 12.98 -56.85 18.79
CA ALA A 35 13.03 -56.67 20.23
C ALA A 35 14.12 -55.67 20.65
N ALA A 36 15.27 -55.68 19.98
CA ALA A 36 16.37 -54.74 20.21
C ALA A 36 15.97 -53.30 19.84
N GLU A 37 15.34 -53.08 18.68
CA GLU A 37 14.87 -51.76 18.29
C GLU A 37 13.74 -51.25 19.20
N THR A 38 12.90 -52.16 19.73
CA THR A 38 11.84 -51.81 20.69
C THR A 38 12.44 -51.35 22.03
N ASP A 39 13.47 -52.04 22.52
CA ASP A 39 14.21 -51.64 23.72
C ASP A 39 14.95 -50.30 23.52
N ASP A 40 15.55 -50.08 22.35
CA ASP A 40 16.22 -48.82 21.99
C ASP A 40 15.23 -47.65 21.92
N VAL A 41 14.06 -47.83 21.30
CA VAL A 41 12.99 -46.81 21.26
C VAL A 41 12.48 -46.52 22.67
N PHE A 42 12.34 -47.53 23.53
CA PHE A 42 11.91 -47.33 24.91
C PHE A 42 12.97 -46.55 25.73
N ALA A 43 14.25 -46.90 25.59
CA ALA A 43 15.36 -46.18 26.23
C ALA A 43 15.42 -44.72 25.77
N ALA A 44 15.31 -44.49 24.46
CA ALA A 44 15.22 -43.14 23.89
C ALA A 44 14.01 -42.37 24.44
N GLY A 45 12.85 -43.02 24.57
CA GLY A 45 11.65 -42.43 25.17
C GLY A 45 11.86 -42.00 26.63
N ILE A 46 12.57 -42.80 27.43
CA ILE A 46 12.94 -42.42 28.81
C ILE A 46 13.82 -41.17 28.81
N ASP A 47 14.83 -41.11 27.94
CA ASP A 47 15.74 -39.98 27.87
C ASP A 47 15.05 -38.71 27.37
N VAL A 48 14.11 -38.82 26.42
CA VAL A 48 13.23 -37.69 26.02
C VAL A 48 12.41 -37.19 27.21
N GLY A 49 11.78 -38.08 27.97
CA GLY A 49 11.02 -37.68 29.17
C GLY A 49 11.90 -37.02 30.24
N ARG A 50 13.15 -37.46 30.41
CA ARG A 50 14.13 -36.80 31.30
C ARG A 50 14.50 -35.40 30.81
N LEU A 51 14.69 -35.22 29.51
CA LEU A 51 14.97 -33.91 28.91
C LEU A 51 13.81 -32.94 29.14
N GLU A 52 12.58 -33.38 28.90
CA GLU A 52 11.36 -32.57 29.15
C GLU A 52 11.24 -32.15 30.61
N ALA A 53 11.52 -33.07 31.56
CA ALA A 53 11.51 -32.75 32.98
C ALA A 53 12.59 -31.73 33.37
N LEU A 54 13.80 -31.84 32.82
CA LEU A 54 14.91 -30.90 33.07
C LEU A 54 14.63 -29.52 32.47
N ASP A 55 14.02 -29.46 31.28
CA ASP A 55 13.62 -28.22 30.64
C ASP A 55 12.54 -27.47 31.46
N PHE A 56 11.55 -28.20 31.97
CA PHE A 56 10.57 -27.65 32.90
C PHE A 56 11.25 -27.05 34.15
N VAL A 57 12.19 -27.77 34.77
CA VAL A 57 12.95 -27.28 35.92
C VAL A 57 13.76 -26.03 35.56
N ALA A 58 14.40 -26.00 34.40
CA ALA A 58 15.18 -24.84 33.93
C ALA A 58 14.29 -23.59 33.72
N THR A 59 13.09 -23.77 33.20
CA THR A 59 12.11 -22.70 33.00
C THR A 59 11.63 -22.13 34.32
N VAL A 60 11.22 -22.98 35.26
CA VAL A 60 10.81 -22.57 36.62
C VAL A 60 11.97 -21.88 37.34
N ALA A 61 13.18 -22.44 37.24
CA ALA A 61 14.38 -21.84 37.82
C ALA A 61 14.65 -20.45 37.25
N THR A 62 14.43 -20.22 35.95
CA THR A 62 14.63 -18.92 35.31
C THR A 62 13.66 -17.87 35.85
N SER A 63 12.37 -18.21 36.03
CA SER A 63 11.40 -17.29 36.67
C SER A 63 11.76 -16.98 38.13
N ALA A 64 12.18 -18.00 38.90
CA ALA A 64 12.63 -17.82 40.28
C ALA A 64 13.89 -16.93 40.37
N LEU A 65 14.88 -17.17 39.51
CA LEU A 65 16.10 -16.38 39.44
C LEU A 65 15.83 -14.92 39.07
N LEU A 66 14.86 -14.65 38.20
CA LEU A 66 14.44 -13.27 37.88
C LEU A 66 13.86 -12.56 39.10
N SER A 67 13.02 -13.24 39.87
CA SER A 67 12.44 -12.68 41.10
C SER A 67 13.52 -12.39 42.15
N ILE A 68 14.48 -13.32 42.32
CA ILE A 68 15.65 -13.11 43.19
C ILE A 68 16.48 -11.93 42.71
N PHE A 69 16.77 -11.83 41.42
CA PHE A 69 17.52 -10.73 40.82
C PHE A 69 16.88 -9.37 41.13
N GLU A 70 15.56 -9.24 40.96
CA GLU A 70 14.85 -7.99 41.26
C GLU A 70 14.92 -7.61 42.74
N ASN A 71 14.76 -8.59 43.64
CA ASN A 71 14.84 -8.38 45.08
C ASN A 71 16.27 -7.98 45.52
N VAL A 72 17.28 -8.65 44.99
CA VAL A 72 18.70 -8.34 45.27
C VAL A 72 19.08 -6.96 44.73
N LYS A 73 18.62 -6.62 43.52
CA LYS A 73 18.83 -5.29 42.92
C LYS A 73 18.23 -4.17 43.76
N LYS A 74 17.00 -4.36 44.28
CA LYS A 74 16.30 -3.37 45.12
C LYS A 74 16.94 -3.24 46.52
N SER A 75 17.18 -4.36 47.20
CA SER A 75 17.69 -4.39 48.57
C SER A 75 19.16 -4.00 48.70
N LYS A 76 19.96 -4.19 47.65
CA LYS A 76 21.43 -4.03 47.66
C LYS A 76 22.15 -4.94 48.67
N ALA A 77 21.48 -5.98 49.19
CA ALA A 77 22.03 -6.89 50.20
C ALA A 77 23.28 -7.67 49.73
N TRP A 78 23.46 -7.82 48.41
CA TRP A 78 24.63 -8.44 47.80
C TRP A 78 25.96 -7.80 48.22
N LYS A 79 25.98 -6.51 48.59
CA LYS A 79 27.18 -5.81 49.08
C LYS A 79 27.73 -6.38 50.37
N HIS A 80 26.89 -7.03 51.17
CA HIS A 80 27.26 -7.61 52.46
C HIS A 80 27.68 -9.08 52.34
N LEU A 81 27.48 -9.70 51.17
CA LEU A 81 27.86 -11.09 50.94
C LEU A 81 29.34 -11.18 50.57
N ARG A 82 30.01 -12.22 51.05
CA ARG A 82 31.40 -12.51 50.69
C ARG A 82 31.48 -13.23 49.35
N HIS A 83 32.46 -12.85 48.57
CA HIS A 83 32.77 -13.45 47.29
C HIS A 83 33.45 -14.81 47.51
N PRO A 84 32.79 -15.94 47.19
CA PRO A 84 33.26 -17.28 47.55
C PRO A 84 34.55 -17.69 46.83
N GLN A 85 34.78 -17.16 45.63
CA GLN A 85 35.97 -17.46 44.82
C GLN A 85 37.15 -16.51 45.11
N SER A 86 37.01 -15.59 46.07
CA SER A 86 38.09 -14.67 46.42
C SER A 86 38.82 -15.22 47.63
N GLY A 87 40.10 -15.55 47.48
CA GLY A 87 40.93 -16.06 48.58
C GLY A 87 40.97 -15.12 49.80
N ASP A 88 40.85 -13.81 49.57
CA ASP A 88 40.92 -12.78 50.63
C ASP A 88 39.60 -12.55 51.38
N GLY A 89 38.53 -13.27 51.01
CA GLY A 89 37.22 -13.13 51.66
C GLY A 89 36.55 -11.76 51.46
N ARG A 90 36.90 -11.05 50.37
CA ARG A 90 36.32 -9.74 50.00
C ARG A 90 34.81 -9.83 49.74
N HIS A 91 34.13 -8.69 49.88
CA HIS A 91 32.73 -8.55 49.46
C HIS A 91 32.62 -8.38 47.94
N PHE A 92 31.41 -8.61 47.40
CA PHE A 92 31.13 -8.32 45.98
C PHE A 92 31.33 -6.83 45.67
N SER A 93 32.09 -6.55 44.62
CA SER A 93 32.43 -5.20 44.16
C SER A 93 31.32 -4.57 43.31
N SER A 94 30.54 -5.40 42.61
CA SER A 94 29.44 -4.96 41.75
C SER A 94 28.28 -5.96 41.74
N LEU A 95 27.12 -5.51 41.25
CA LEU A 95 25.96 -6.39 41.06
C LEU A 95 26.21 -7.35 39.90
N GLU A 96 26.99 -6.92 38.90
CA GLU A 96 27.44 -7.74 37.78
C GLU A 96 28.21 -8.97 38.26
N GLU A 97 29.22 -8.77 39.12
CA GLU A 97 30.01 -9.84 39.72
C GLU A 97 29.15 -10.79 40.57
N PHE A 98 28.18 -10.23 41.31
CA PHE A 98 27.22 -11.06 42.07
C PHE A 98 26.35 -11.92 41.15
N CYS A 99 25.80 -11.35 40.08
CA CYS A 99 24.94 -12.07 39.13
C CYS A 99 25.68 -13.24 38.47
N GLU A 100 26.91 -13.01 38.01
CA GLU A 100 27.70 -14.03 37.33
C GLU A 100 28.05 -15.19 38.27
N ILE A 101 28.44 -14.89 39.50
CA ILE A 101 28.96 -15.90 40.43
C ILE A 101 27.85 -16.62 41.20
N LYS A 102 26.78 -15.92 41.59
CA LYS A 102 25.72 -16.49 42.43
C LYS A 102 24.47 -16.88 41.66
N LEU A 103 24.15 -16.19 40.57
CA LEU A 103 22.96 -16.46 39.78
C LEU A 103 23.25 -17.15 38.44
N GLY A 104 24.54 -17.31 38.08
CA GLY A 104 24.98 -18.08 36.92
C GLY A 104 24.65 -17.44 35.56
N LYS A 105 24.21 -16.17 35.53
CA LYS A 105 23.95 -15.41 34.30
C LYS A 105 24.44 -13.98 34.47
N SER A 106 24.87 -13.37 33.37
CA SER A 106 25.32 -11.97 33.39
C SER A 106 24.19 -11.02 33.77
N TYR A 107 24.54 -9.89 34.36
CA TYR A 107 23.60 -8.81 34.65
C TYR A 107 22.82 -8.35 33.42
N ARG A 108 23.49 -8.29 32.27
CA ARG A 108 22.88 -7.98 30.99
C ARG A 108 21.77 -8.96 30.63
N ARG A 109 22.02 -10.27 30.79
CA ARG A 109 21.01 -11.30 30.51
C ARG A 109 19.80 -11.16 31.42
N PHE A 110 19.99 -10.87 32.71
CA PHE A 110 18.88 -10.60 33.63
C PHE A 110 18.08 -9.35 33.25
N ARG A 111 18.74 -8.28 32.79
CA ARG A 111 18.04 -7.10 32.28
C ARG A 111 17.21 -7.41 31.04
N GLU A 112 17.74 -8.19 30.11
CA GLU A 112 17.01 -8.61 28.90
C GLU A 112 15.77 -9.45 29.26
N LEU A 113 15.94 -10.45 30.12
CA LEU A 113 14.84 -11.28 30.62
C LEU A 113 13.78 -10.46 31.37
N ALA A 114 14.19 -9.54 32.25
CA ALA A 114 13.26 -8.66 32.96
C ALA A 114 12.51 -7.73 32.00
N ALA A 115 13.17 -7.21 30.96
CA ALA A 115 12.54 -6.39 29.94
C ALA A 115 11.53 -7.21 29.11
N ASN A 116 11.85 -8.45 28.76
CA ASN A 116 10.93 -9.36 28.06
C ASN A 116 9.71 -9.70 28.93
N ARG A 117 9.92 -10.02 30.21
CA ARG A 117 8.83 -10.26 31.17
C ARG A 117 7.92 -9.04 31.33
N ASN A 118 8.50 -7.85 31.38
CA ASN A 118 7.70 -6.62 31.51
C ASN A 118 6.95 -6.27 30.22
N LEU A 119 7.44 -6.72 29.05
CA LEU A 119 6.79 -6.48 27.75
C LEU A 119 5.47 -7.25 27.61
N ILE A 120 5.46 -8.54 27.97
CA ILE A 120 4.28 -9.41 27.81
C ILE A 120 3.63 -9.81 29.13
N GLY A 121 4.15 -9.37 30.27
CA GLY A 121 3.65 -9.77 31.59
C GLY A 121 4.20 -11.11 32.08
N GLN A 122 4.00 -11.39 33.37
CA GLN A 122 4.61 -12.55 34.03
C GLN A 122 4.08 -13.90 33.50
N GLN A 123 2.76 -14.04 33.38
CA GLN A 123 2.14 -15.30 32.97
C GLN A 123 2.50 -15.66 31.52
N ALA A 124 2.33 -14.72 30.59
CA ALA A 124 2.75 -14.90 29.21
C ALA A 124 4.26 -15.17 29.10
N PHE A 125 5.10 -14.54 29.93
CA PHE A 125 6.54 -14.79 29.91
C PHE A 125 6.90 -16.20 30.35
N GLU A 126 6.29 -16.72 31.40
CA GLU A 126 6.53 -18.11 31.83
C GLU A 126 6.08 -19.12 30.76
N GLN A 127 4.95 -18.85 30.11
CA GLN A 127 4.48 -19.68 29.00
C GLN A 127 5.39 -19.54 27.75
N ALA A 128 5.86 -18.34 27.46
CA ALA A 128 6.81 -18.07 26.39
C ALA A 128 8.13 -18.85 26.56
N GLU A 129 8.65 -18.92 27.79
CA GLU A 129 9.85 -19.72 28.07
C GLU A 129 9.56 -21.23 27.89
N ARG A 130 8.37 -21.73 28.28
CA ARG A 130 7.96 -23.13 28.07
C ARG A 130 7.85 -23.52 26.60
N ILE A 131 7.22 -22.67 25.79
CA ILE A 131 7.09 -22.94 24.35
C ILE A 131 8.39 -22.58 23.58
N GLY A 132 9.38 -21.99 24.25
CA GLY A 132 10.71 -21.75 23.71
C GLY A 132 10.87 -20.49 22.86
N LEU A 133 10.13 -19.41 23.17
CA LEU A 133 10.32 -18.11 22.52
C LEU A 133 11.75 -17.61 22.71
N ARG A 134 12.34 -17.13 21.61
CA ARG A 134 13.72 -16.66 21.55
C ARG A 134 13.78 -15.14 21.63
N GLN A 135 14.99 -14.61 21.85
CA GLN A 135 15.21 -13.16 21.90
C GLN A 135 14.80 -12.44 20.60
N VAL A 136 14.87 -13.12 19.45
CA VAL A 136 14.41 -12.58 18.16
C VAL A 136 12.90 -12.38 18.18
N ASP A 137 12.16 -13.33 18.75
CA ASP A 137 10.70 -13.30 18.85
C ASP A 137 10.27 -12.12 19.74
N TYR A 138 10.93 -11.91 20.89
CA TYR A 138 10.68 -10.72 21.74
C TYR A 138 11.00 -9.40 21.06
N LYS A 139 11.99 -9.35 20.15
CA LYS A 139 12.25 -8.15 19.36
C LYS A 139 11.13 -7.89 18.37
N ALA A 140 10.57 -8.93 17.74
CA ALA A 140 9.41 -8.81 16.86
C ALA A 140 8.19 -8.28 17.64
N ILE A 141 7.88 -8.85 18.81
CA ILE A 141 6.80 -8.38 19.68
C ILE A 141 6.97 -6.89 20.02
N ARG A 142 8.20 -6.47 20.39
CA ARG A 142 8.49 -5.07 20.73
C ARG A 142 8.30 -4.10 19.55
N ALA A 143 8.49 -4.56 18.32
CA ALA A 143 8.31 -3.74 17.13
C ALA A 143 6.83 -3.46 16.82
N LEU A 144 5.92 -4.29 17.33
CA LEU A 144 4.48 -4.12 17.13
C LEU A 144 3.92 -2.93 17.93
N PRO A 145 2.83 -2.30 17.47
CA PRO A 145 2.05 -1.35 18.25
C PRO A 145 1.52 -1.96 19.56
N ALA A 146 1.34 -1.14 20.61
CA ALA A 146 0.78 -1.57 21.90
C ALA A 146 -0.50 -2.43 21.84
N PRO A 147 -1.52 -2.14 21.00
CA PRO A 147 -2.70 -3.01 20.91
C PRO A 147 -2.38 -4.39 20.33
N GLU A 148 -1.43 -4.49 19.41
CA GLU A 148 -1.02 -5.76 18.80
C GLU A 148 -0.13 -6.57 19.76
N GLN A 149 0.69 -5.90 20.58
CA GLN A 149 1.44 -6.55 21.66
C GLN A 149 0.52 -7.27 22.65
N GLU A 150 -0.64 -6.67 22.97
CA GLU A 150 -1.65 -7.27 23.84
C GLU A 150 -2.32 -8.49 23.20
N LEU A 151 -2.53 -8.50 21.88
CA LEU A 151 -3.02 -9.68 21.16
C LEU A 151 -1.99 -10.81 21.22
N VAL A 152 -0.72 -10.50 21.00
CA VAL A 152 0.36 -11.50 21.10
C VAL A 152 0.51 -12.02 22.52
N ARG A 153 0.35 -11.15 23.54
CA ARG A 153 0.37 -11.58 24.95
C ARG A 153 -0.67 -12.67 25.21
N ARG A 154 -1.93 -12.43 24.81
CA ARG A 154 -3.03 -13.40 24.99
C ARG A 154 -2.78 -14.68 24.21
N ALA A 155 -2.32 -14.55 22.96
CA ALA A 155 -1.97 -15.70 22.14
C ALA A 155 -0.87 -16.53 22.80
N VAL A 156 0.18 -15.91 23.34
CA VAL A 156 1.24 -16.62 24.09
C VAL A 156 0.68 -17.33 25.33
N GLU A 157 -0.24 -16.72 26.07
CA GLU A 157 -0.87 -17.33 27.26
C GLU A 157 -1.71 -18.56 26.91
N GLU A 158 -2.37 -18.55 25.75
CA GLU A 158 -3.27 -19.61 25.29
C GLU A 158 -2.59 -20.66 24.40
N SER A 159 -1.48 -20.32 23.74
CA SER A 159 -0.81 -21.17 22.77
C SER A 159 -0.07 -22.33 23.41
N ALA A 160 -0.16 -23.47 22.73
CA ALA A 160 0.58 -24.68 23.06
C ALA A 160 1.93 -24.77 22.32
N SER A 161 2.13 -23.98 21.26
CA SER A 161 3.32 -24.04 20.42
C SER A 161 3.91 -22.67 20.07
N ARG A 162 5.22 -22.62 19.87
CA ARG A 162 5.93 -21.44 19.39
C ARG A 162 5.51 -21.05 17.97
N ASP A 163 5.22 -22.03 17.12
CA ASP A 163 4.92 -21.81 15.71
C ASP A 163 3.59 -21.07 15.50
N GLU A 164 2.59 -21.33 16.34
CA GLU A 164 1.33 -20.55 16.36
C GLU A 164 1.59 -19.07 16.64
N VAL A 165 2.38 -18.78 17.68
CA VAL A 165 2.74 -17.41 18.05
C VAL A 165 3.52 -16.73 16.93
N LEU A 166 4.45 -17.43 16.29
CA LEU A 166 5.19 -16.91 15.15
C LEU A 166 4.30 -16.65 13.93
N GLY A 167 3.32 -17.52 13.66
CA GLY A 167 2.34 -17.32 12.59
C GLY A 167 1.53 -16.04 12.81
N LEU A 168 1.04 -15.81 14.04
CA LEU A 168 0.34 -14.58 14.39
C LEU A 168 1.25 -13.35 14.24
N LEU A 169 2.50 -13.43 14.70
CA LEU A 169 3.47 -12.33 14.56
C LEU A 169 3.72 -11.97 13.09
N GLN A 170 3.81 -12.96 12.21
CA GLN A 170 3.98 -12.74 10.77
C GLN A 170 2.74 -12.11 10.15
N GLU A 171 1.53 -12.55 10.53
CA GLU A 171 0.29 -11.95 10.06
C GLU A 171 0.16 -10.48 10.48
N LEU A 172 0.44 -10.19 11.75
CA LEU A 172 0.41 -8.82 12.27
C LEU A 172 1.44 -7.94 11.57
N ALA A 173 2.68 -8.41 11.43
CA ALA A 173 3.73 -7.69 10.73
C ALA A 173 3.36 -7.41 9.25
N ALA A 174 2.76 -8.37 8.56
CA ALA A 174 2.29 -8.20 7.19
C ALA A 174 1.17 -7.16 7.11
N ARG A 175 0.21 -7.22 8.04
CA ARG A 175 -0.89 -6.25 8.12
C ARG A 175 -0.41 -4.84 8.41
N SER A 176 0.54 -4.66 9.35
CA SER A 176 1.12 -3.35 9.64
C SER A 176 1.89 -2.81 8.43
N ALA A 177 2.66 -3.67 7.74
CA ALA A 177 3.39 -3.27 6.53
C ALA A 177 2.45 -2.83 5.40
N GLN A 178 1.35 -3.54 5.17
CA GLN A 178 0.31 -3.14 4.20
C GLN A 178 -0.29 -1.79 4.56
N LYS A 179 -0.71 -1.61 5.82
CA LYS A 179 -1.29 -0.35 6.30
C LYS A 179 -0.32 0.83 6.17
N GLU A 180 0.97 0.62 6.44
CA GLU A 180 1.99 1.66 6.22
C GLU A 180 2.15 2.02 4.74
N GLN A 181 2.11 1.04 3.84
CA GLN A 181 2.19 1.29 2.40
C GLN A 181 0.99 2.08 1.89
N GLU A 182 -0.22 1.70 2.32
CA GLU A 182 -1.47 2.39 1.99
C GLU A 182 -1.46 3.84 2.51
N LEU A 183 -1.10 4.06 3.78
CA LEU A 183 -0.99 5.40 4.35
C LEU A 183 0.05 6.25 3.61
N ARG A 184 1.21 5.67 3.26
CA ARG A 184 2.23 6.37 2.47
C ARG A 184 1.72 6.71 1.07
N ALA A 185 0.92 5.85 0.44
CA ALA A 185 0.30 6.13 -0.85
C ALA A 185 -0.72 7.28 -0.73
N GLN A 186 -1.59 7.25 0.29
CA GLN A 186 -2.56 8.32 0.55
C GLN A 186 -1.87 9.67 0.81
N VAL A 187 -0.81 9.69 1.62
CA VAL A 187 -0.04 10.92 1.88
C VAL A 187 0.58 11.47 0.59
N ARG A 188 1.13 10.62 -0.28
CA ARG A 188 1.66 11.05 -1.58
C ARG A 188 0.57 11.63 -2.48
N GLN A 189 -0.59 10.97 -2.53
CA GLN A 189 -1.73 11.45 -3.31
C GLN A 189 -2.22 12.80 -2.79
N GLU A 190 -2.43 12.94 -1.49
CA GLU A 190 -2.85 14.21 -0.89
C GLU A 190 -1.83 15.33 -1.16
N GLN A 191 -0.52 15.04 -1.11
CA GLN A 191 0.50 16.03 -1.42
C GLN A 191 0.44 16.49 -2.88
N GLN A 192 0.21 15.57 -3.82
CA GLN A 192 0.03 15.90 -5.23
C GLN A 192 -1.23 16.74 -5.47
N GLU A 193 -2.35 16.36 -4.86
CA GLU A 193 -3.61 17.11 -4.96
C GLU A 193 -3.50 18.51 -4.36
N ARG A 194 -2.82 18.65 -3.20
CA ARG A 194 -2.53 19.95 -2.59
C ARG A 194 -1.65 20.80 -3.49
N ALA A 195 -0.57 20.25 -4.04
CA ALA A 195 0.32 20.98 -4.96
C ALA A 195 -0.42 21.46 -6.22
N ALA A 196 -1.26 20.60 -6.81
CA ALA A 196 -2.09 20.98 -7.96
C ALA A 196 -3.11 22.07 -7.61
N THR A 197 -3.72 21.98 -6.43
CA THR A 197 -4.67 23.00 -5.94
C THR A 197 -3.97 24.33 -5.69
N GLU A 198 -2.79 24.34 -5.09
CA GLU A 198 -1.97 25.53 -4.87
C GLU A 198 -1.58 26.21 -6.19
N GLN A 199 -1.18 25.44 -7.20
CA GLN A 199 -0.90 25.95 -8.54
C GLN A 199 -2.13 26.59 -9.20
N ARG A 200 -3.31 25.96 -9.09
CA ARG A 200 -4.56 26.54 -9.60
C ARG A 200 -4.89 27.84 -8.88
N LEU A 201 -4.75 27.86 -7.56
CA LEU A 201 -4.98 29.06 -6.74
C LEU A 201 -4.01 30.19 -7.09
N SER A 202 -2.75 29.90 -7.41
CA SER A 202 -1.80 30.94 -7.83
C SER A 202 -2.19 31.56 -9.17
N VAL A 203 -2.61 30.74 -10.14
CA VAL A 203 -3.10 31.24 -11.45
C VAL A 203 -4.33 32.12 -11.27
N VAL A 204 -5.32 31.66 -10.48
CA VAL A 204 -6.54 32.44 -10.22
C VAL A 204 -6.23 33.75 -9.50
N ARG A 205 -5.30 33.75 -8.53
CA ARG A 205 -4.85 34.98 -7.86
C ARG A 205 -4.22 35.96 -8.86
N GLN A 206 -3.33 35.47 -9.71
CA GLN A 206 -2.67 36.31 -10.71
C GLN A 206 -3.68 36.90 -11.72
N GLN A 207 -4.65 36.11 -12.17
CA GLN A 207 -5.73 36.59 -13.05
C GLN A 207 -6.59 37.66 -12.36
N LYS A 208 -6.90 37.47 -11.07
CA LYS A 208 -7.66 38.44 -10.28
C LYS A 208 -6.89 39.75 -10.13
N GLU A 209 -5.62 39.70 -9.77
CA GLU A 209 -4.76 40.89 -9.67
C GLU A 209 -4.69 41.65 -10.99
N GLN A 210 -4.47 40.95 -12.11
CA GLN A 210 -4.48 41.56 -13.44
C GLN A 210 -5.83 42.18 -13.81
N ALA A 211 -6.94 41.57 -13.42
CA ALA A 211 -8.27 42.12 -13.66
C ALA A 211 -8.52 43.39 -12.83
N GLU A 212 -8.10 43.40 -11.56
CA GLU A 212 -8.18 44.57 -10.68
C GLU A 212 -7.31 45.72 -11.17
N GLU A 213 -6.09 45.45 -11.64
CA GLU A 213 -5.19 46.45 -12.25
C GLU A 213 -5.80 47.08 -13.51
N LYS A 214 -6.35 46.26 -14.42
CA LYS A 214 -7.03 46.75 -15.63
C LYS A 214 -8.24 47.62 -15.29
N ALA A 215 -9.06 47.18 -14.33
CA ALA A 215 -10.22 47.95 -13.86
C ALA A 215 -9.80 49.30 -13.25
N ALA A 216 -8.70 49.32 -12.47
CA ALA A 216 -8.16 50.54 -11.88
C ALA A 216 -7.63 51.51 -12.95
N LEU A 217 -6.95 51.01 -13.99
CA LEU A 217 -6.52 51.84 -15.12
C LEU A 217 -7.72 52.50 -15.79
N ILE A 218 -8.73 51.74 -16.20
CA ILE A 218 -9.96 52.25 -16.85
C ILE A 218 -10.68 53.31 -16.01
N ALA A 219 -10.62 53.21 -14.68
CA ALA A 219 -11.23 54.20 -13.77
C ALA A 219 -10.50 55.55 -13.78
N THR A 220 -9.22 55.61 -14.16
CA THR A 220 -8.38 56.82 -14.12
C THR A 220 -8.25 57.57 -15.44
N LEU A 221 -8.71 56.99 -16.56
CA LEU A 221 -8.59 57.62 -17.88
C LEU A 221 -9.61 58.77 -18.12
N PRO A 222 -9.23 59.80 -18.90
CA PRO A 222 -10.14 60.84 -19.37
C PRO A 222 -11.28 60.26 -20.23
N PRO A 223 -12.45 60.93 -20.28
CA PRO A 223 -13.70 60.35 -20.81
C PRO A 223 -13.64 59.93 -22.29
N ASP A 224 -12.87 60.61 -23.12
CA ASP A 224 -12.73 60.29 -24.55
C ASP A 224 -11.90 59.01 -24.78
N GLU A 225 -10.84 58.80 -23.99
CA GLU A 225 -10.04 57.56 -24.06
C GLU A 225 -10.81 56.36 -23.49
N LYS A 226 -11.66 56.60 -22.47
CA LYS A 226 -12.56 55.59 -21.91
C LYS A 226 -13.56 55.09 -22.94
N LEU A 227 -14.11 55.97 -23.79
CA LEU A 227 -15.01 55.57 -24.89
C LEU A 227 -14.28 54.76 -25.96
N GLN A 228 -13.05 55.11 -26.31
CA GLN A 228 -12.23 54.35 -27.26
C GLN A 228 -11.90 52.95 -26.73
N GLN A 229 -11.50 52.83 -25.47
CA GLN A 229 -11.25 51.52 -24.83
C GLN A 229 -12.51 50.67 -24.79
N LEU A 230 -13.66 51.25 -24.41
CA LEU A 230 -14.93 50.51 -24.35
C LEU A 230 -15.37 50.00 -25.74
N ARG A 231 -15.08 50.76 -26.81
CA ARG A 231 -15.29 50.30 -28.19
C ARG A 231 -14.34 49.17 -28.58
N GLN A 232 -13.06 49.25 -28.19
CA GLN A 232 -12.09 48.18 -28.44
C GLN A 232 -12.46 46.90 -27.68
N GLU A 233 -12.87 47.00 -26.42
CA GLU A 233 -13.36 45.87 -25.62
C GLU A 233 -14.63 45.25 -26.21
N ALA A 234 -15.59 46.07 -26.62
CA ALA A 234 -16.79 45.58 -27.30
C ALA A 234 -16.47 44.85 -28.62
N ALA A 235 -15.54 45.39 -29.42
CA ALA A 235 -15.07 44.74 -30.65
C ALA A 235 -14.35 43.41 -30.36
N ALA A 236 -13.54 43.36 -29.30
CA ALA A 236 -12.86 42.14 -28.86
C ALA A 236 -13.85 41.05 -28.40
N LEU A 237 -14.91 41.43 -27.68
CA LEU A 237 -15.98 40.50 -27.27
C LEU A 237 -16.79 39.99 -28.47
N ALA A 238 -17.08 40.86 -29.44
CA ALA A 238 -17.75 40.47 -30.68
C ALA A 238 -16.92 39.45 -31.47
N ALA A 239 -15.61 39.68 -31.62
CA ALA A 239 -14.70 38.75 -32.29
C ALA A 239 -14.60 37.40 -31.56
N GLN A 240 -14.62 37.39 -30.22
CA GLN A 240 -14.65 36.14 -29.43
C GLN A 240 -15.95 35.36 -29.64
N ALA A 241 -17.10 36.05 -29.63
CA ALA A 241 -18.39 35.42 -29.90
C ALA A 241 -18.44 34.83 -31.33
N GLU A 242 -17.94 35.57 -32.31
CA GLU A 242 -17.80 35.08 -33.69
C GLU A 242 -16.88 33.85 -33.76
N GLY A 243 -15.74 33.86 -33.06
CA GLY A 243 -14.83 32.73 -32.98
C GLY A 243 -15.46 31.46 -32.38
N LEU A 244 -16.32 31.61 -31.36
CA LEU A 244 -17.08 30.48 -30.80
C LEU A 244 -18.10 29.92 -31.79
N VAL A 245 -18.75 30.78 -32.57
CA VAL A 245 -19.72 30.37 -33.60
C VAL A 245 -19.03 29.69 -34.79
N LEU A 246 -17.99 30.33 -35.36
CA LEU A 246 -17.29 29.82 -36.55
C LEU A 246 -16.30 28.69 -36.23
N GLY A 247 -15.80 28.62 -34.99
CA GLY A 247 -14.94 27.56 -34.49
C GLY A 247 -15.75 26.44 -33.87
N SER A 248 -16.05 26.55 -32.57
CA SER A 248 -16.64 25.47 -31.76
C SER A 248 -17.99 25.00 -32.27
N LEU A 249 -18.93 25.91 -32.53
CA LEU A 249 -20.27 25.54 -32.99
C LEU A 249 -20.21 24.92 -34.39
N ARG A 250 -19.45 25.50 -35.32
CA ARG A 250 -19.25 24.90 -36.65
C ARG A 250 -18.65 23.50 -36.58
N GLN A 251 -17.63 23.26 -35.75
CA GLN A 251 -17.03 21.93 -35.59
C GLN A 251 -18.02 20.92 -35.00
N ALA A 252 -18.84 21.33 -34.03
CA ALA A 252 -19.90 20.48 -33.49
C ALA A 252 -20.95 20.12 -34.56
N LEU A 253 -21.34 21.07 -35.41
CA LEU A 253 -22.28 20.81 -36.52
C LEU A 253 -21.68 19.87 -37.58
N LEU A 254 -20.40 20.03 -37.93
CA LEU A 254 -19.71 19.11 -38.85
C LEU A 254 -19.63 17.68 -38.28
N ALA A 255 -19.32 17.52 -37.00
CA ALA A 255 -19.30 16.21 -36.35
C ALA A 255 -20.69 15.54 -36.32
N LEU A 256 -21.76 16.33 -36.16
CA LEU A 256 -23.15 15.85 -36.22
C LEU A 256 -23.58 15.49 -37.65
N GLU A 257 -23.06 16.19 -38.67
CA GLU A 257 -23.27 15.86 -40.08
C GLU A 257 -22.56 14.55 -40.46
N ASP A 258 -21.30 14.37 -40.05
CA ASP A 258 -20.51 13.16 -40.31
C ASP A 258 -21.17 11.90 -39.72
N HIS A 259 -21.71 11.98 -38.48
CA HIS A 259 -22.44 10.88 -37.86
C HIS A 259 -23.80 10.59 -38.51
N ALA A 260 -24.49 11.60 -39.05
CA ALA A 260 -25.76 11.40 -39.75
C ALA A 260 -25.58 10.66 -41.10
N VAL A 261 -24.38 10.72 -41.69
CA VAL A 261 -24.04 9.98 -42.92
C VAL A 261 -23.69 8.51 -42.63
N SER A 262 -23.13 8.20 -41.45
CA SER A 262 -22.69 6.84 -41.09
C SER A 262 -23.83 5.91 -40.63
N ASP A 263 -24.87 6.43 -39.98
CA ASP A 263 -25.86 5.60 -39.26
C ASP A 263 -27.18 5.36 -40.03
N GLY A 264 -27.39 5.95 -41.21
CA GLY A 264 -28.57 5.70 -42.05
C GLY A 264 -29.92 6.13 -41.45
N GLU A 265 -29.93 6.67 -40.22
CA GLU A 265 -31.08 7.33 -39.62
C GLU A 265 -31.29 8.72 -40.25
N GLY A 266 -32.55 9.04 -40.55
CA GLY A 266 -32.91 10.05 -41.54
C GLY A 266 -32.19 11.39 -41.39
N THR A 267 -31.48 11.77 -42.46
CA THR A 267 -30.81 13.06 -42.66
C THR A 267 -31.67 14.29 -42.31
N ALA A 268 -33.00 14.16 -42.38
CA ALA A 268 -33.96 15.19 -41.99
C ALA A 268 -34.00 15.50 -40.47
N GLY A 269 -33.74 14.52 -39.60
CA GLY A 269 -33.78 14.69 -38.13
C GLY A 269 -32.57 15.44 -37.58
N SER A 270 -31.38 15.08 -38.04
CA SER A 270 -30.12 15.79 -37.70
C SER A 270 -30.12 17.22 -38.24
N ALA A 271 -30.61 17.42 -39.48
CA ALA A 271 -30.74 18.77 -40.06
C ALA A 271 -31.70 19.68 -39.26
N ALA A 272 -32.84 19.15 -38.79
CA ALA A 272 -33.77 19.91 -37.97
C ALA A 272 -33.18 20.29 -36.59
N PHE A 273 -32.42 19.38 -35.98
CA PHE A 273 -31.71 19.65 -34.72
C PHE A 273 -30.62 20.71 -34.89
N MET A 274 -29.79 20.60 -35.93
CA MET A 274 -28.76 21.60 -36.27
C MET A 274 -29.37 22.97 -36.57
N ALA A 275 -30.48 23.01 -37.32
CA ALA A 275 -31.23 24.24 -37.56
C ALA A 275 -31.78 24.86 -36.27
N GLY A 276 -32.25 24.04 -35.32
CA GLY A 276 -32.69 24.48 -34.01
C GLY A 276 -31.58 25.15 -33.18
N LEU A 277 -30.37 24.58 -33.20
CA LEU A 277 -29.21 25.18 -32.50
C LEU A 277 -28.82 26.55 -33.09
N LEU A 278 -28.84 26.68 -34.41
CA LEU A 278 -28.58 27.97 -35.08
C LEU A 278 -29.68 29.00 -34.78
N ALA A 279 -30.94 28.59 -34.80
CA ALA A 279 -32.07 29.47 -34.47
C ALA A 279 -31.99 29.99 -33.03
N GLN A 280 -31.48 29.19 -32.08
CA GLN A 280 -31.29 29.64 -30.70
C GLN A 280 -30.24 30.74 -30.59
N VAL A 281 -29.12 30.63 -31.30
CA VAL A 281 -28.08 31.68 -31.34
C VAL A 281 -28.64 32.94 -32.01
N GLN A 282 -29.35 32.80 -33.13
CA GLN A 282 -29.99 33.93 -33.82
C GLN A 282 -30.98 34.67 -32.91
N ALA A 283 -31.82 33.95 -32.17
CA ALA A 283 -32.78 34.56 -31.26
C ALA A 283 -32.12 35.41 -30.15
N GLN A 284 -30.94 35.02 -29.66
CA GLN A 284 -30.19 35.83 -28.70
C GLN A 284 -29.61 37.11 -29.33
N LEU A 285 -29.15 37.03 -30.58
CA LEU A 285 -28.68 38.22 -31.31
C LEU A 285 -29.84 39.18 -31.60
N ASP A 286 -31.01 38.67 -31.99
CA ASP A 286 -32.20 39.47 -32.23
C ASP A 286 -32.72 40.12 -30.93
N ALA A 287 -32.66 39.41 -29.80
CA ALA A 287 -32.98 39.97 -28.50
C ALA A 287 -32.05 41.14 -28.12
N LEU A 288 -30.73 41.00 -28.36
CA LEU A 288 -29.77 42.10 -28.15
C LEU A 288 -30.06 43.28 -29.07
N ARG A 289 -30.37 43.05 -30.36
CA ARG A 289 -30.77 44.14 -31.27
C ARG A 289 -32.00 44.88 -30.77
N ALA A 290 -33.02 44.15 -30.29
CA ALA A 290 -34.24 44.74 -29.75
C ALA A 290 -33.99 45.52 -28.46
N GLU A 291 -33.15 45.00 -27.56
CA GLU A 291 -32.77 45.65 -26.30
C GLU A 291 -32.09 47.00 -26.54
N PHE A 292 -31.17 47.07 -27.51
CA PHE A 292 -30.43 48.29 -27.83
C PHE A 292 -31.06 49.15 -28.94
N GLY A 293 -32.21 48.73 -29.50
CA GLY A 293 -32.90 49.44 -30.59
C GLY A 293 -32.08 49.57 -31.87
N LEU A 294 -31.26 48.56 -32.18
CA LEU A 294 -30.32 48.60 -33.31
C LEU A 294 -30.99 48.19 -34.63
N PRO A 295 -30.70 48.87 -35.75
CA PRO A 295 -31.17 48.46 -37.07
C PRO A 295 -30.48 47.15 -37.50
N ASP A 296 -31.10 46.40 -38.41
CA ASP A 296 -30.42 45.29 -39.06
C ASP A 296 -29.30 45.85 -39.96
N ALA A 297 -28.18 45.15 -40.08
CA ALA A 297 -27.00 45.67 -40.79
C ALA A 297 -27.27 45.94 -42.28
N ALA A 298 -28.32 45.33 -42.84
CA ALA A 298 -28.80 45.56 -44.20
C ALA A 298 -29.46 46.95 -44.41
N ASP A 299 -29.90 47.61 -43.33
CA ASP A 299 -30.59 48.91 -43.34
C ASP A 299 -29.68 50.08 -42.92
N ALA A 300 -28.41 49.80 -42.59
CA ALA A 300 -27.43 50.81 -42.17
C ALA A 300 -26.64 51.37 -43.36
N ASP A 301 -26.44 52.69 -43.42
CA ASP A 301 -25.58 53.35 -44.40
C ASP A 301 -24.16 52.74 -44.36
N ALA A 302 -23.66 52.28 -45.51
CA ALA A 302 -22.39 51.56 -45.65
C ALA A 302 -21.14 52.37 -45.23
N ASP A 303 -21.29 53.68 -45.00
CA ASP A 303 -20.23 54.60 -44.56
C ASP A 303 -20.11 54.74 -43.02
N ALA A 304 -20.92 54.00 -42.25
CA ALA A 304 -20.89 54.10 -40.80
C ALA A 304 -19.71 53.34 -40.17
N ALA A 305 -18.59 54.03 -39.97
CA ALA A 305 -17.58 53.96 -38.88
C ALA A 305 -17.51 52.74 -37.90
N TRP A 306 -17.86 51.53 -38.32
CA TRP A 306 -17.97 50.33 -37.47
C TRP A 306 -16.69 49.50 -37.44
N MET A 307 -15.78 49.72 -38.39
CA MET A 307 -14.59 48.89 -38.54
C MET A 307 -13.49 49.36 -37.59
N PRO A 308 -13.08 48.54 -36.58
CA PRO A 308 -11.90 48.85 -35.81
C PRO A 308 -10.67 48.86 -36.73
N PRO A 309 -9.65 49.70 -36.47
CA PRO A 309 -8.45 49.75 -37.30
C PRO A 309 -7.81 48.35 -37.43
N ALA A 310 -7.29 48.02 -38.61
CA ALA A 310 -6.81 46.68 -38.98
C ALA A 310 -5.80 46.08 -37.98
N GLU A 311 -5.10 46.93 -37.23
CA GLU A 311 -4.17 46.57 -36.15
C GLU A 311 -4.86 45.85 -34.97
N VAL A 312 -6.12 46.21 -34.65
CA VAL A 312 -6.93 45.60 -33.57
C VAL A 312 -7.38 44.20 -33.96
N LEU A 313 -7.75 43.99 -35.23
CA LEU A 313 -8.09 42.67 -35.77
C LEU A 313 -6.87 41.74 -35.79
N ALA A 314 -5.69 42.27 -36.10
CA ALA A 314 -4.43 41.52 -36.07
C ALA A 314 -4.02 41.12 -34.64
N ALA A 315 -4.23 41.98 -33.64
CA ALA A 315 -3.93 41.68 -32.24
C ALA A 315 -4.88 40.62 -31.64
N LEU A 316 -6.16 40.62 -32.05
CA LEU A 316 -7.14 39.61 -31.64
C LEU A 316 -6.87 38.23 -32.26
N GLY A 317 -6.33 38.17 -33.48
CA GLY A 317 -5.88 36.93 -34.10
C GLY A 317 -4.58 36.34 -33.51
N ALA A 318 -3.72 37.20 -32.93
CA ALA A 318 -2.45 36.79 -32.33
C ALA A 318 -2.55 36.30 -30.87
N GLY A 319 -3.70 36.53 -30.20
CA GLY A 319 -3.98 36.05 -28.84
C GLY A 319 -4.49 34.61 -28.74
N GLY A 320 -4.63 33.92 -29.87
CA GLY A 320 -4.87 32.48 -29.94
C GLY A 320 -3.60 31.70 -29.60
N ASP A 321 -3.11 31.85 -28.37
CA ASP A 321 -2.08 30.97 -27.84
C ASP A 321 -2.69 29.57 -27.79
N GLY A 322 -2.30 28.74 -28.76
CA GLY A 322 -2.85 27.43 -29.08
C GLY A 322 -2.56 26.37 -28.04
N ARG A 323 -2.86 26.65 -26.76
CA ARG A 323 -2.96 25.62 -25.73
C ARG A 323 -4.41 25.19 -25.63
N SER A 324 -4.75 24.29 -26.55
CA SER A 324 -5.84 23.34 -26.40
C SER A 324 -5.86 22.80 -24.97
N ILE A 325 -7.00 22.96 -24.29
CA ILE A 325 -7.31 22.34 -22.99
C ILE A 325 -7.48 20.81 -23.13
N ILE A 326 -7.34 20.28 -24.35
CA ILE A 326 -7.39 18.85 -24.69
C ILE A 326 -6.03 18.45 -25.26
N ASP A 327 -4.98 18.47 -24.43
CA ASP A 327 -3.78 17.64 -24.62
C ASP A 327 -2.96 17.54 -23.31
N MET A 328 -3.63 17.16 -22.23
CA MET A 328 -2.98 16.84 -20.96
C MET A 328 -3.41 15.44 -20.55
N GLY A 329 -3.02 14.46 -21.36
CA GLY A 329 -3.35 13.07 -21.10
C GLY A 329 -3.09 12.18 -22.29
N THR A 330 -1.82 11.95 -22.62
CA THR A 330 -1.22 10.65 -22.94
C THR A 330 0.13 10.91 -23.58
N ASP A 331 1.20 10.68 -22.82
CA ASP A 331 2.43 10.10 -23.38
C ASP A 331 3.14 9.40 -22.22
N GLY A 332 2.79 8.12 -22.07
CA GLY A 332 3.61 7.16 -21.40
C GLY A 332 4.87 6.92 -22.21
N GLY A 333 6.00 6.86 -21.52
CA GLY A 333 7.30 6.58 -22.12
C GLY A 333 7.30 5.30 -22.95
N ALA A 334 7.86 5.43 -24.14
CA ALA A 334 8.47 4.34 -24.89
C ALA A 334 9.83 4.84 -25.35
N ASP A 335 10.84 4.63 -24.49
CA ASP A 335 12.25 4.74 -24.89
C ASP A 335 12.53 3.65 -25.93
N GLY A 336 12.61 4.07 -27.19
CA GLY A 336 13.16 3.31 -28.30
C GLY A 336 14.46 3.97 -28.76
N ASP A 337 15.56 3.62 -28.10
CA ASP A 337 16.92 3.95 -28.52
C ASP A 337 17.21 3.33 -29.90
N ALA A 338 17.34 4.17 -30.94
CA ALA A 338 18.02 3.82 -32.19
C ALA A 338 18.36 5.07 -33.02
N ASP A 339 19.46 5.73 -32.66
CA ASP A 339 20.35 6.45 -33.60
C ASP A 339 21.76 6.26 -33.01
N GLY A 340 22.72 5.65 -33.68
CA GLY A 340 23.18 6.02 -35.01
C GLY A 340 24.65 6.40 -34.84
N ASP A 341 25.50 5.41 -34.54
CA ASP A 341 26.95 5.60 -34.49
C ASP A 341 27.58 5.30 -35.86
N ALA A 342 28.57 6.12 -36.17
CA ALA A 342 29.07 6.45 -37.49
C ALA A 342 29.77 5.30 -38.25
N PRO A 343 29.90 5.39 -39.58
CA PRO A 343 30.69 4.43 -40.33
C PRO A 343 32.15 4.89 -40.52
N VAL A 344 33.04 3.89 -40.45
CA VAL A 344 34.36 3.74 -41.09
C VAL A 344 35.59 4.43 -40.46
N SER A 345 36.46 3.64 -39.82
CA SER A 345 37.83 3.37 -40.33
C SER A 345 38.52 2.23 -39.58
N PHE A 346 39.20 1.38 -40.35
CA PHE A 346 39.89 0.15 -39.94
C PHE A 346 41.39 0.35 -40.20
N GLN A 347 42.24 0.09 -39.21
CA GLN A 347 43.69 -0.22 -39.20
C GLN A 347 44.21 0.11 -37.79
N ALA A 348 44.91 -0.74 -37.03
CA ALA A 348 45.68 -1.95 -37.32
C ALA A 348 45.40 -3.07 -36.31
#